data_AF-W0GEG6-F1
#
_entry.id   AF-W0GEG6-F1
#
_cell.length_a   1.000
_cell.length_b   1.000
_cell.length_c   1.000
_cell.angle_alpha   90.00
_cell.angle_beta   90.00
_cell.angle_gamma   90.00
#
_symmetry.space_group_name_H-M   'P 1'
#
loop_
_entity.id
_entity.type
_entity.pdbx_description
1 polymer ?
#
loop_
_entity_poly.entity_id
_entity_poly.type
_entity_poly.pdbx_seq_one_letter_code
_entity_poly.pdbx_strand_id
1 'polypeptide(L)'
;HGGATPRRRGLTRRESNSDANDNDPLVVNTDKGRIRGITVEAPSGKKVDVWLGIPYAQPPVGPLRFRHPRPAEKWTGVLNTTTPPNSCVQIVDTVFGDFPGATMWNPNTPLSEDCLYINVVAPRPRPKNAAVMLWIFGGGFYSGTATLDVYDHRALASEENVIVV
;
A
#
# COMPACT_ATOMS: atom_id res chain seq x y z
N HIS A 1 -65.34 2.01 17.64
CA HIS A 1 -64.03 1.87 18.29
C HIS A 1 -63.07 1.10 17.38
N GLY A 2 -61.98 1.76 16.94
CA GLY A 2 -60.72 1.16 16.42
C GLY A 2 -60.83 0.32 15.14
N GLY A 3 -60.02 0.50 14.10
CA GLY A 3 -58.76 1.21 13.92
C GLY A 3 -58.13 0.63 12.65
N ALA A 4 -57.78 1.48 11.70
CA ALA A 4 -57.17 1.09 10.43
C ALA A 4 -55.67 0.75 10.61
N THR A 5 -55.18 -0.24 9.88
CA THR A 5 -53.73 -0.43 9.63
C THR A 5 -53.51 -0.90 8.18
N PRO A 6 -52.83 -0.11 7.33
CA PRO A 6 -52.38 -0.60 6.03
C PRO A 6 -51.01 -1.29 6.15
N ARG A 7 -50.87 -2.45 5.49
CA ARG A 7 -49.62 -3.20 5.38
C ARG A 7 -48.58 -2.41 4.57
N ARG A 8 -47.36 -2.38 5.10
CA ARG A 8 -46.18 -1.67 4.59
C ARG A 8 -45.82 -2.11 3.16
N ARG A 9 -45.58 -1.12 2.29
CA ARG A 9 -44.91 -1.30 0.99
C ARG A 9 -43.48 -1.76 1.23
N GLY A 10 -43.08 -2.83 0.53
CA GLY A 10 -41.68 -3.25 0.45
C GLY A 10 -40.87 -2.18 -0.27
N LEU A 11 -39.91 -1.60 0.43
CA LEU A 11 -38.90 -0.73 -0.14
C LEU A 11 -37.77 -1.63 -0.63
N THR A 12 -37.69 -1.86 -1.94
CA THR A 12 -36.52 -2.45 -2.58
C THR A 12 -35.32 -1.56 -2.30
N ARG A 13 -34.37 -2.07 -1.50
CA ARG A 13 -33.09 -1.45 -1.21
C ARG A 13 -32.31 -1.33 -2.53
N ARG A 14 -32.29 -0.13 -3.11
CA ARG A 14 -31.35 0.19 -4.20
C ARG A 14 -29.93 0.02 -3.62
N GLU A 15 -29.19 -0.92 -4.18
CA GLU A 15 -27.74 -0.98 -4.05
C GLU A 15 -27.20 0.33 -4.64
N SER A 16 -26.69 1.21 -3.76
CA SER A 16 -25.94 2.38 -4.20
C SER A 16 -24.58 1.91 -4.69
N ASN A 17 -24.48 1.67 -6.00
CA ASN A 17 -23.21 1.64 -6.70
C ASN A 17 -22.60 3.04 -6.56
N SER A 18 -21.75 3.24 -5.55
CA SER A 18 -21.00 4.49 -5.40
C SER A 18 -19.92 4.48 -6.47
N ASP A 19 -20.27 5.02 -7.63
CA ASP A 19 -19.28 5.50 -8.59
C ASP A 19 -18.26 6.32 -7.81
N ALA A 20 -17.04 5.81 -7.76
CA ALA A 20 -15.92 6.46 -7.10
C ALA A 20 -15.84 7.89 -7.65
N ASN A 21 -16.12 8.86 -6.79
CA ASN A 21 -16.14 10.27 -7.12
C ASN A 21 -14.77 10.62 -7.73
N ASP A 22 -14.70 10.92 -9.03
CA ASP A 22 -13.44 11.23 -9.76
C ASP A 22 -12.69 12.45 -9.19
N ASN A 23 -13.27 13.13 -8.20
CA ASN A 23 -12.68 14.23 -7.44
C ASN A 23 -12.04 13.82 -6.08
N ASP A 24 -12.00 12.52 -5.73
CA ASP A 24 -11.28 12.06 -4.54
C ASP A 24 -9.76 12.14 -4.79
N PRO A 25 -9.01 13.03 -4.10
CA PRO A 25 -7.57 13.16 -4.34
C PRO A 25 -6.79 11.89 -3.97
N LEU A 26 -7.33 10.98 -3.16
CA LEU A 26 -6.66 9.72 -2.82
C LEU A 26 -6.83 8.63 -3.89
N VAL A 27 -7.75 8.83 -4.84
CA VAL A 27 -7.89 7.95 -6.00
C VAL A 27 -6.98 8.45 -7.12
N VAL A 28 -6.06 7.59 -7.57
CA VAL A 28 -5.09 7.89 -8.63
C VAL A 28 -5.26 6.89 -9.75
N ASN A 29 -5.32 7.36 -10.99
CA ASN A 29 -5.34 6.51 -12.17
C ASN A 29 -3.90 6.24 -12.64
N THR A 30 -3.46 4.99 -12.56
CA THR A 30 -2.17 4.54 -13.12
C THR A 30 -2.35 4.09 -14.57
N ASP A 31 -1.27 3.62 -15.20
CA ASP A 31 -1.32 3.00 -16.53
C ASP A 31 -1.99 1.60 -16.53
N LYS A 32 -2.13 0.97 -15.35
CA LYS A 32 -2.73 -0.35 -15.15
C LYS A 32 -4.14 -0.32 -14.56
N GLY A 33 -4.50 0.72 -13.82
CA GLY A 33 -5.83 0.88 -13.25
C GLY A 33 -5.88 1.92 -12.14
N ARG A 34 -7.04 2.10 -11.51
CA ARG A 34 -7.19 3.05 -10.41
C ARG A 34 -6.76 2.43 -9.09
N ILE A 35 -6.04 3.19 -8.27
CA ILE A 35 -5.67 2.85 -6.89
C ILE A 35 -6.26 3.86 -5.91
N ARG A 36 -6.51 3.45 -4.67
CA ARG A 36 -6.93 4.32 -3.56
C ARG A 36 -5.92 4.24 -2.42
N GLY A 37 -5.37 5.39 -2.06
CA GLY A 37 -4.51 5.56 -0.89
C GLY A 37 -5.28 5.95 0.37
N ILE A 38 -4.55 6.35 1.40
CA ILE A 38 -5.10 6.83 2.67
C ILE A 38 -4.25 7.99 3.21
N THR A 39 -4.88 8.98 3.84
CA THR A 39 -4.14 10.00 4.60
C THR A 39 -3.83 9.48 6.01
N VAL A 40 -2.58 9.56 6.42
CA VAL A 40 -2.11 9.15 7.75
C VAL A 40 -1.25 10.25 8.39
N GLU A 41 -1.01 10.13 9.69
CA GLU A 41 -0.08 11.00 10.41
C GLU A 41 1.32 10.38 10.41
N ALA A 42 2.32 11.21 10.11
CA ALA A 42 3.72 10.93 10.35
C ALA A 42 4.01 10.95 11.87
N PRO A 43 5.14 10.38 12.33
CA PRO A 43 5.52 10.43 13.74
C PRO A 43 5.59 11.85 14.34
N SER A 44 5.83 12.87 13.51
CA SER A 44 5.83 14.29 13.92
C SER A 44 4.43 14.91 14.08
N GLY A 45 3.36 14.18 13.74
CA GLY A 45 1.97 14.67 13.71
C GLY A 45 1.57 15.36 12.40
N LYS A 46 2.50 15.56 11.46
CA LYS A 46 2.20 16.06 10.11
C LYS A 46 1.43 15.01 9.30
N LYS A 47 0.53 15.45 8.43
CA LYS A 47 -0.25 14.54 7.57
C LYS A 47 0.44 14.28 6.24
N VAL A 48 0.38 13.04 5.78
CA VAL A 48 0.88 12.59 4.47
C VAL A 48 -0.17 11.71 3.80
N ASP A 49 -0.17 11.66 2.47
CA ASP A 49 -0.97 10.70 1.71
C ASP A 49 -0.08 9.50 1.35
N VAL A 50 -0.58 8.28 1.59
CA VAL A 50 0.17 7.04 1.35
C VAL A 50 -0.59 6.09 0.43
N TRP A 51 0.14 5.43 -0.45
CA TRP A 51 -0.30 4.28 -1.24
C TRP A 51 0.67 3.14 -0.98
N LEU A 52 0.20 2.09 -0.31
CA LEU A 52 1.02 0.96 0.12
C LEU A 52 0.61 -0.28 -0.66
N GLY A 53 1.59 -1.05 -1.15
CA GLY A 53 1.31 -2.30 -1.83
C GLY A 53 0.73 -2.12 -3.25
N ILE A 54 1.26 -1.18 -4.04
CA ILE A 54 0.89 -1.04 -5.46
C ILE A 54 1.59 -2.14 -6.28
N PRO A 55 0.86 -3.04 -6.96
CA PRO A 55 1.49 -4.09 -7.76
C PRO A 55 2.13 -3.50 -9.02
N TYR A 56 3.42 -3.78 -9.25
CA TYR A 56 4.12 -3.37 -10.47
C TYR A 56 4.44 -4.54 -11.42
N ALA A 57 4.34 -5.77 -10.93
CA ALA A 57 4.60 -6.99 -11.68
C ALA A 57 3.51 -8.05 -11.46
N GLN A 58 3.44 -9.03 -12.37
CA GLN A 58 2.75 -10.29 -12.10
C GLN A 58 3.45 -11.01 -10.94
N PRO A 59 2.70 -11.68 -10.04
CA PRO A 59 3.31 -12.50 -8.98
C PRO A 59 4.30 -13.51 -9.58
N PRO A 60 5.57 -13.55 -9.13
CA PRO A 60 6.61 -14.39 -9.71
C PRO A 60 6.52 -15.85 -9.24
N VAL A 61 5.31 -16.41 -9.20
CA VAL A 61 4.99 -17.73 -8.67
C VAL A 61 4.99 -18.82 -9.74
N GLY A 62 5.17 -20.07 -9.32
CA GLY A 62 5.08 -21.23 -10.21
C GLY A 62 6.05 -21.13 -11.40
N PRO A 63 5.57 -21.19 -12.67
CA PRO A 63 6.44 -21.10 -13.85
C PRO A 63 7.19 -19.77 -14.03
N LEU A 64 6.81 -18.72 -13.29
CA LEU A 64 7.48 -17.41 -13.33
C LEU A 64 8.64 -17.31 -12.34
N ARG A 65 8.77 -18.26 -11.41
CA ARG A 65 9.88 -18.27 -10.44
C ARG A 65 11.23 -18.33 -11.16
N PHE A 66 12.18 -17.54 -10.69
CA PHE A 66 13.54 -17.40 -11.24
C PHE A 66 13.63 -16.79 -12.64
N ARG A 67 12.54 -16.24 -13.18
CA ARG A 67 12.53 -15.48 -14.44
C ARG A 67 12.46 -14.00 -14.16
N HIS A 68 12.80 -13.19 -15.17
CA HIS A 68 12.56 -11.75 -15.10
C HIS A 68 11.06 -11.46 -14.91
N PRO A 69 10.71 -10.41 -14.13
CA PRO A 69 9.31 -10.07 -13.87
C PRO A 69 8.58 -9.67 -15.15
N ARG A 70 7.28 -9.92 -15.18
CA ARG A 70 6.37 -9.40 -16.20
C ARG A 70 5.57 -8.25 -15.61
N PRO A 71 5.28 -7.17 -16.38
CA PRO A 71 4.47 -6.06 -15.86
C PRO A 71 3.13 -6.55 -15.33
N ALA A 72 2.61 -5.90 -14.29
CA ALA A 72 1.28 -6.20 -13.78
C ALA A 72 0.21 -6.12 -14.89
N GLU A 73 -0.78 -7.00 -14.81
CA GLU A 73 -1.96 -6.94 -15.67
C GLU A 73 -2.82 -5.74 -15.28
N LYS A 74 -3.65 -5.28 -16.23
CA LYS A 74 -4.62 -4.24 -15.93
C LYS A 74 -5.72 -4.80 -15.03
N TRP A 75 -6.21 -3.99 -14.11
CA TRP A 75 -7.37 -4.36 -13.28
C TRP A 75 -8.54 -3.41 -13.52
N THR A 76 -9.75 -3.91 -13.26
CA THR A 76 -10.98 -3.12 -13.27
C THR A 76 -11.31 -2.64 -11.87
N GLY A 77 -12.04 -1.52 -11.76
CA GLY A 77 -12.44 -0.96 -10.47
C GLY A 77 -11.36 -0.07 -9.85
N VAL A 78 -11.31 -0.01 -8.53
CA VAL A 78 -10.32 0.75 -7.74
C VAL A 78 -9.67 -0.20 -6.74
N LEU A 79 -8.36 -0.41 -6.87
CA LEU A 79 -7.59 -1.23 -5.95
C LEU A 79 -7.28 -0.43 -4.67
N ASN A 80 -7.64 -0.95 -3.50
CA ASN A 80 -7.28 -0.32 -2.23
C ASN A 80 -5.82 -0.64 -1.89
N THR A 81 -4.95 0.37 -1.92
CA THR A 81 -3.51 0.27 -1.66
C THR A 81 -3.20 0.97 -0.34
N THR A 82 -3.70 0.41 0.76
CA THR A 82 -3.68 1.04 2.10
C THR A 82 -2.99 0.17 3.16
N THR A 83 -2.41 -0.96 2.75
CA THR A 83 -1.80 -1.93 3.66
C THR A 83 -0.38 -2.23 3.19
N PRO A 84 0.62 -2.29 4.10
CA PRO A 84 1.97 -2.71 3.73
C PRO A 84 1.98 -4.06 3.00
N PRO A 85 2.74 -4.21 1.90
CA PRO A 85 2.77 -5.45 1.14
C PRO A 85 3.46 -6.58 1.90
N ASN A 86 3.27 -7.81 1.41
CA ASN A 86 4.06 -8.96 1.86
C ASN A 86 5.56 -8.72 1.62
N SER A 87 6.38 -9.16 2.55
CA SER A 87 7.83 -9.23 2.36
C SER A 87 8.16 -10.43 1.48
N CYS A 88 9.18 -10.31 0.63
CA CYS A 88 9.66 -11.45 -0.15
C CYS A 88 10.20 -12.54 0.77
N VAL A 89 10.02 -13.81 0.35
CA VAL A 89 10.55 -14.98 1.07
C VAL A 89 12.06 -14.83 1.33
N GLN A 90 12.44 -14.94 2.60
CA GLN A 90 13.82 -14.81 3.08
C GLN A 90 13.97 -15.54 4.42
N ILE A 91 15.21 -15.73 4.86
CA ILE A 91 15.49 -16.24 6.21
C ILE A 91 15.13 -15.20 7.27
N VAL A 92 14.70 -15.66 8.44
CA VAL A 92 14.53 -14.84 9.65
C VAL A 92 15.78 -15.03 10.52
N ASP A 93 16.42 -13.95 10.92
CA ASP A 93 17.54 -14.00 11.85
C ASP A 93 17.03 -14.32 13.26
N THR A 94 17.44 -15.48 13.78
CA THR A 94 17.12 -15.95 15.13
C THR A 94 18.38 -16.19 15.97
N VAL A 95 19.56 -15.80 15.51
CA VAL A 95 20.84 -16.08 16.19
C VAL A 95 20.87 -15.48 17.59
N PHE A 96 20.28 -14.29 17.75
CA PHE A 96 20.22 -13.56 19.01
C PHE A 96 18.81 -13.54 19.64
N GLY A 97 17.93 -14.47 19.25
CA GLY A 97 16.53 -14.49 19.70
C GLY A 97 15.82 -13.17 19.39
N ASP A 98 15.15 -12.59 20.39
CA ASP A 98 14.36 -11.36 20.24
C ASP A 98 15.18 -10.06 20.42
N PHE A 99 16.50 -10.11 20.21
CA PHE A 99 17.36 -8.94 20.39
C PHE A 99 16.96 -7.81 19.40
N PRO A 100 16.57 -6.60 19.87
CA PRO A 100 16.06 -5.54 19.01
C PRO A 100 17.00 -5.09 17.89
N GLY A 101 18.32 -5.14 18.14
CA GLY A 101 19.32 -4.77 17.12
C GLY A 101 19.42 -5.77 15.97
N ALA A 102 18.89 -7.00 16.13
CA ALA A 102 18.78 -8.00 15.08
C ALA A 102 17.36 -8.02 14.50
N THR A 103 16.33 -8.06 15.35
CA THR A 103 14.93 -8.21 14.91
C THR A 103 14.39 -7.01 14.14
N MET A 104 14.97 -5.81 14.29
CA MET A 104 14.60 -4.65 13.46
C MET A 104 14.84 -4.86 11.96
N TRP A 105 15.68 -5.84 11.59
CA TRP A 105 15.97 -6.19 10.20
C TRP A 105 15.18 -7.40 9.69
N ASN A 106 14.46 -8.09 10.59
CA ASN A 106 13.58 -9.19 10.21
C ASN A 106 12.30 -8.66 9.55
N PRO A 107 11.70 -9.44 8.63
CA PRO A 107 10.47 -9.04 7.95
C PRO A 107 9.34 -8.79 8.96
N ASN A 108 8.73 -7.61 8.87
CA ASN A 108 7.61 -7.20 9.73
C ASN A 108 6.22 -7.38 9.07
N THR A 109 6.19 -7.97 7.87
CA THR A 109 4.97 -8.36 7.15
C THR A 109 5.06 -9.84 6.74
N PRO A 110 3.92 -10.50 6.41
CA PRO A 110 3.93 -11.91 6.01
C PRO A 110 4.88 -12.18 4.85
N LEU A 111 5.54 -13.35 4.89
CA LEU A 111 6.39 -13.82 3.80
C LEU A 111 5.55 -14.40 2.67
N SER A 112 5.81 -13.96 1.44
CA SER A 112 5.19 -14.50 0.23
C SER A 112 6.12 -14.37 -0.97
N GLU A 113 5.96 -15.25 -1.96
CA GLU A 113 6.57 -15.04 -3.28
C GLU A 113 5.85 -13.96 -4.08
N ASP A 114 4.55 -13.77 -3.81
CA ASP A 114 3.80 -12.61 -4.26
C ASP A 114 4.17 -11.40 -3.38
N CYS A 115 5.29 -10.76 -3.75
CA CYS A 115 5.91 -9.66 -3.01
C CYS A 115 6.37 -8.48 -3.90
N LEU A 116 6.07 -8.48 -5.20
CA LEU A 116 6.52 -7.44 -6.14
C LEU A 116 5.59 -6.21 -6.12
N TYR A 117 5.74 -5.41 -5.06
CA TYR A 117 4.95 -4.21 -4.79
C TYR A 117 5.82 -2.96 -4.58
N ILE A 118 5.21 -1.79 -4.78
CA ILE A 118 5.80 -0.47 -4.50
C ILE A 118 4.95 0.26 -3.47
N ASN A 119 5.59 1.10 -2.66
CA ASN A 119 4.95 2.04 -1.75
C ASN A 119 5.21 3.48 -2.25
N VAL A 120 4.27 4.39 -2.03
CA VAL A 120 4.43 5.82 -2.37
C VAL A 120 3.92 6.65 -1.21
N VAL A 121 4.72 7.62 -0.76
CA VAL A 121 4.35 8.58 0.28
C VAL A 121 4.53 9.99 -0.24
N ALA A 122 3.45 10.77 -0.22
CA ALA A 122 3.43 12.15 -0.66
C ALA A 122 3.12 13.11 0.51
N PRO A 123 3.82 14.25 0.62
CA PRO A 123 3.53 15.25 1.64
C PRO A 123 2.20 15.96 1.39
N ARG A 124 1.69 16.64 2.43
CA ARG A 124 0.55 17.54 2.32
C ARG A 124 0.95 18.99 2.60
N PRO A 125 0.49 19.96 1.79
CA PRO A 125 -0.32 19.79 0.58
C PRO A 125 0.43 19.08 -0.56
N ARG A 126 -0.30 18.31 -1.39
CA ARG A 126 0.31 17.51 -2.45
C ARG A 126 1.05 18.40 -3.46
N PRO A 127 2.34 18.18 -3.71
CA PRO A 127 3.09 18.97 -4.67
C PRO A 127 2.71 18.60 -6.10
N LYS A 128 2.96 19.50 -7.06
CA LYS A 128 2.72 19.23 -8.49
C LYS A 128 3.90 18.54 -9.18
N ASN A 129 5.13 19.02 -8.94
CA ASN A 129 6.38 18.53 -9.54
C ASN A 129 7.50 18.53 -8.48
N ALA A 130 7.34 17.74 -7.41
CA ALA A 130 8.38 17.57 -6.40
C ALA A 130 9.48 16.61 -6.88
N ALA A 131 10.65 16.69 -6.25
CA ALA A 131 11.69 15.67 -6.39
C ALA A 131 11.20 14.32 -5.82
N VAL A 132 11.72 13.24 -6.38
CA VAL A 132 11.43 11.86 -5.97
C VAL A 132 12.69 11.23 -5.37
N MET A 133 12.56 10.70 -4.16
CA MET A 133 13.59 9.88 -3.52
C MET A 133 13.13 8.42 -3.55
N LEU A 134 13.84 7.59 -4.29
CA LEU A 134 13.55 6.16 -4.44
C LEU A 134 14.47 5.34 -3.54
N TRP A 135 13.90 4.61 -2.58
CA TRP A 135 14.63 3.75 -1.66
C TRP A 135 14.75 2.32 -2.18
N ILE A 136 15.96 1.77 -2.11
CA ILE A 136 16.25 0.37 -2.39
C ILE A 136 16.93 -0.20 -1.15
N PHE A 137 16.24 -1.10 -0.45
CA PHE A 137 16.75 -1.66 0.79
C PHE A 137 17.99 -2.55 0.56
N GLY A 138 18.84 -2.63 1.58
CA GLY A 138 19.94 -3.59 1.65
C GLY A 138 19.54 -4.89 2.36
N GLY A 139 20.46 -5.85 2.38
CA GLY A 139 20.25 -7.16 3.02
C GLY A 139 21.09 -8.26 2.39
N GLY A 140 22.28 -7.91 1.88
CA GLY A 140 23.20 -8.86 1.24
C GLY A 140 22.61 -9.64 0.05
N PHE A 141 21.54 -9.14 -0.57
CA PHE A 141 20.74 -9.83 -1.61
C PHE A 141 20.02 -11.12 -1.16
N TYR A 142 19.99 -11.44 0.14
CA TYR A 142 19.28 -12.60 0.68
C TYR A 142 18.17 -12.25 1.69
N SER A 143 18.13 -11.00 2.15
CA SER A 143 17.14 -10.48 3.09
C SER A 143 16.79 -9.01 2.79
N GLY A 144 15.93 -8.44 3.62
CA GLY A 144 15.46 -7.07 3.56
C GLY A 144 14.03 -6.94 3.03
N THR A 145 13.40 -5.82 3.36
CA THR A 145 12.08 -5.42 2.87
C THR A 145 11.92 -3.91 2.99
N ALA A 146 11.11 -3.30 2.12
CA ALA A 146 10.79 -1.88 2.19
C ALA A 146 9.85 -1.54 3.36
N THR A 147 9.25 -2.54 4.01
CA THR A 147 8.21 -2.33 5.03
C THR A 147 8.76 -2.11 6.44
N LEU A 148 10.07 -2.25 6.67
CA LEU A 148 10.67 -2.11 8.01
C LEU A 148 10.41 -0.71 8.60
N ASP A 149 10.15 -0.64 9.90
CA ASP A 149 9.83 0.62 10.59
C ASP A 149 10.99 1.63 10.55
N VAL A 150 12.24 1.14 10.52
CA VAL A 150 13.44 1.99 10.35
C VAL A 150 13.47 2.73 9.01
N TYR A 151 12.68 2.25 8.03
CA TYR A 151 12.52 2.87 6.73
C TYR A 151 11.24 3.70 6.63
N ASP A 152 10.53 4.03 7.70
CA ASP A 152 9.27 4.79 7.63
C ASP A 152 9.41 6.08 6.81
N HIS A 153 8.79 6.08 5.62
CA HIS A 153 8.89 7.14 4.63
C HIS A 153 8.16 8.44 5.05
N ARG A 154 7.25 8.36 6.02
CA ARG A 154 6.35 9.48 6.38
C ARG A 154 7.10 10.68 6.92
N ALA A 155 8.10 10.45 7.77
CA ALA A 155 8.92 11.51 8.31
C ALA A 155 9.62 12.28 7.18
N LEU A 156 10.42 11.58 6.37
CA LEU A 156 11.20 12.19 5.29
C LEU A 156 10.34 12.96 4.28
N ALA A 157 9.24 12.36 3.81
CA ALA A 157 8.35 13.01 2.86
C ALA A 157 7.78 14.33 3.43
N SER A 158 7.32 14.29 4.69
CA SER A 158 6.66 15.42 5.36
C SER A 158 7.59 16.56 5.80
N GLU A 159 8.85 16.24 6.07
CA GLU A 159 9.84 17.24 6.50
C GLU A 159 10.48 17.95 5.30
N GLU A 160 10.77 17.20 4.23
CA GLU A 160 11.56 17.71 3.09
C GLU A 160 10.75 18.06 1.84
N ASN A 161 9.42 17.88 1.87
CA ASN A 161 8.54 18.12 0.71
C ASN A 161 8.94 17.36 -0.56
N VAL A 162 9.37 16.10 -0.39
CA VAL A 162 9.71 15.18 -1.48
C VAL A 162 8.72 14.02 -1.54
N ILE A 163 8.58 13.41 -2.72
CA ILE A 163 7.88 12.11 -2.83
C ILE A 163 8.88 11.02 -2.48
N VAL A 164 8.53 10.14 -1.53
CA VAL A 164 9.36 8.98 -1.19
C VAL A 164 8.69 7.72 -1.73
N VAL A 165 9.47 6.90 -2.44
CA VAL A 165 9.04 5.66 -3.10
C VAL A 165 9.93 4.51 -2.67
#